data_AF-A0A8T1U4K7-F1
#
_entry.id   AF-A0A8T1U4K7-F1
#
_cell.length_a   1.000
_cell.length_b   1.000
_cell.length_c   1.000
_cell.angle_alpha   90.00
_cell.angle_beta   90.00
_cell.angle_gamma   90.00
#
_symmetry.space_group_name_H-M   'P 1'
#
loop_
_entity.id
_entity.type
_entity.pdbx_description
1 polymer ?
#
loop_
_entity_poly.entity_id
_entity_poly.type
_entity_poly.pdbx_seq_one_letter_code
_entity_poly.pdbx_strand_id
1 'polypeptide(L)'
;MVKAAIYIYIYILDVLEWLHANRSEGCTQQAMDVAAGCGHLSVVKFLHENRGEGCTKKAMDTAAENNHLQIVKFLHESRREGCAKKAMDRAATNNHLDVVKFLHNNRKRGGGGGAQKQR
;
A
#
# COMPACT_ATOMS: atom_id res chain seq x y z
N MET A 1 -24.57 5.64 -12.31
CA MET A 1 -23.55 5.46 -11.26
C MET A 1 -22.20 4.96 -11.81
N VAL A 2 -22.16 3.97 -12.71
CA VAL A 2 -20.90 3.41 -13.25
C VAL A 2 -20.05 4.40 -14.08
N LYS A 3 -20.69 5.27 -14.89
CA LYS A 3 -19.97 6.28 -15.69
C LYS A 3 -19.26 7.34 -14.83
N ALA A 4 -19.84 7.77 -13.71
CA ALA A 4 -19.23 8.75 -12.81
C ALA A 4 -17.98 8.20 -12.12
N ALA A 5 -18.01 6.93 -11.70
CA ALA A 5 -16.84 6.27 -11.12
C ALA A 5 -15.70 6.14 -12.15
N ILE A 6 -16.02 5.80 -13.41
CA ILE A 6 -15.03 5.74 -14.50
C ILE A 6 -14.44 7.13 -14.80
N TYR A 7 -15.26 8.19 -14.87
CA TYR A 7 -14.77 9.55 -15.08
C TYR A 7 -13.86 10.02 -13.95
N ILE A 8 -14.22 9.78 -12.69
CA ILE A 8 -13.38 10.10 -11.53
C ILE A 8 -12.06 9.35 -11.60
N TYR A 9 -12.07 8.09 -12.04
CA TYR A 9 -10.89 7.24 -12.14
C TYR A 9 -9.93 7.65 -13.27
N ILE A 10 -10.47 8.01 -14.44
CA ILE A 10 -9.69 8.55 -15.57
C ILE A 10 -9.09 9.91 -15.18
N TYR A 11 -9.88 10.78 -14.54
CA TYR A 11 -9.41 12.10 -14.12
C TYR A 11 -8.28 12.02 -13.09
N ILE A 12 -8.32 11.04 -12.18
CA ILE A 12 -7.25 10.83 -11.20
C ILE A 12 -5.95 10.36 -11.86
N LEU A 13 -6.04 9.54 -12.92
CA LEU A 13 -4.88 9.06 -13.67
C LEU A 13 -4.27 10.17 -14.52
N ASP A 14 -5.09 10.94 -15.24
CA ASP A 14 -4.60 12.05 -16.07
C ASP A 14 -3.90 13.14 -15.23
N VAL A 15 -4.44 13.46 -14.05
CA VAL A 15 -3.81 14.42 -13.13
C VAL A 15 -2.51 13.86 -12.55
N LEU A 16 -2.46 12.55 -12.23
CA LEU A 16 -1.23 11.89 -11.77
C LEU A 16 -0.14 11.84 -12.84
N GLU A 17 -0.50 11.52 -14.09
CA GLU A 17 0.42 11.53 -15.23
C GLU A 17 0.93 12.95 -15.52
N TRP A 18 0.04 13.94 -15.52
CA TRP A 18 0.43 15.33 -15.74
C TRP A 18 1.34 15.86 -14.62
N LEU A 19 1.03 15.56 -13.35
CA LEU A 19 1.92 15.94 -12.24
C LEU A 19 3.27 15.21 -12.30
N HIS A 20 3.28 13.93 -12.68
CA HIS A 20 4.51 13.16 -12.84
C HIS A 20 5.40 13.71 -13.96
N ALA A 21 4.80 14.14 -15.07
CA ALA A 21 5.50 14.70 -16.21
C ALA A 21 5.96 16.16 -16.01
N ASN A 22 5.26 16.95 -15.18
CA ASN A 22 5.48 18.40 -15.11
C ASN A 22 6.06 18.92 -13.78
N ARG A 23 6.21 18.07 -12.74
CA ARG A 23 6.79 18.50 -11.45
C ARG A 23 7.99 17.63 -11.06
N SER A 24 9.11 18.30 -10.76
CA SER A 24 10.36 17.72 -10.26
C SER A 24 10.43 17.64 -8.74
N GLU A 25 9.36 18.00 -8.04
CA GLU A 25 9.22 17.82 -6.59
C GLU A 25 9.16 16.31 -6.32
N GLY A 26 10.23 15.77 -5.73
CA GLY A 26 10.43 14.33 -5.56
C GLY A 26 9.27 13.64 -4.84
N CYS A 27 8.92 12.44 -5.29
CA CYS A 27 7.94 11.59 -4.62
C CYS A 27 8.58 11.01 -3.36
N THR A 28 8.25 11.55 -2.18
CA THR A 28 8.79 10.98 -0.93
C THR A 28 8.11 9.66 -0.60
N GLN A 29 8.75 8.84 0.24
CA GLN A 29 8.13 7.63 0.81
C GLN A 29 6.78 7.90 1.49
N GLN A 30 6.55 9.15 1.95
CA GLN A 30 5.28 9.56 2.56
C GLN A 30 4.11 9.50 1.57
N ALA A 31 4.33 9.69 0.28
CA ALA A 31 3.25 9.60 -0.71
C ALA A 31 2.61 8.21 -0.72
N MET A 32 3.43 7.15 -0.69
CA MET A 32 2.95 5.78 -0.63
C MET A 32 2.39 5.42 0.76
N ASP A 33 2.99 5.93 1.84
CA ASP A 33 2.46 5.76 3.21
C ASP A 33 1.05 6.33 3.36
N VAL A 34 0.81 7.54 2.85
CA VAL A 34 -0.49 8.21 2.91
C VAL A 34 -1.49 7.51 2.00
N ALA A 35 -1.12 7.18 0.75
CA ALA A 35 -1.99 6.45 -0.16
C ALA A 35 -2.44 5.10 0.42
N ALA A 36 -1.53 4.38 1.10
CA ALA A 36 -1.83 3.14 1.77
C ALA A 36 -2.77 3.34 2.97
N GLY A 37 -2.53 4.36 3.79
CA GLY A 37 -3.38 4.70 4.94
C GLY A 37 -4.77 5.18 4.55
N CYS A 38 -4.94 5.81 3.39
CA CYS A 38 -6.23 6.28 2.87
C CYS A 38 -6.98 5.23 2.02
N GLY A 39 -6.41 4.05 1.78
CA GLY A 39 -7.10 2.99 1.06
C GLY A 39 -7.02 3.10 -0.47
N HIS A 40 -6.10 3.91 -1.01
CA HIS A 40 -5.96 4.16 -2.44
C HIS A 40 -5.04 3.13 -3.12
N LEU A 41 -5.51 1.89 -3.26
CA LEU A 41 -4.73 0.78 -3.83
C LEU A 41 -4.13 1.11 -5.22
N SER A 42 -4.89 1.78 -6.08
CA SER A 42 -4.47 2.13 -7.44
C SER A 42 -3.28 3.10 -7.43
N VAL A 43 -3.30 4.05 -6.51
CA VAL A 43 -2.18 4.99 -6.29
C VAL A 43 -0.98 4.25 -5.73
N VAL A 44 -1.18 3.32 -4.77
CA VAL A 44 -0.09 2.50 -4.22
C VAL A 44 0.59 1.66 -5.31
N LYS A 45 -0.18 1.05 -6.22
CA LYS A 45 0.36 0.30 -7.36
C LYS A 45 1.12 1.20 -8.34
N PHE A 46 0.52 2.33 -8.71
CA PHE A 46 1.17 3.30 -9.59
C PHE A 46 2.50 3.78 -9.02
N LEU A 47 2.52 4.16 -7.74
CA LEU A 47 3.73 4.57 -7.04
C LEU A 47 4.75 3.42 -6.96
N HIS A 48 4.32 2.18 -6.74
CA HIS A 48 5.22 1.03 -6.70
C HIS A 48 5.89 0.74 -8.05
N GLU A 49 5.15 0.88 -9.15
CA GLU A 49 5.63 0.58 -10.51
C GLU A 49 6.48 1.71 -11.10
N ASN A 50 6.18 2.96 -10.75
CA ASN A 50 6.76 4.15 -11.40
C ASN A 50 7.74 4.93 -10.51
N ARG A 51 7.89 4.57 -9.23
CA ARG A 51 8.75 5.28 -8.27
C ARG A 51 9.64 4.30 -7.50
N GLY A 52 10.92 4.66 -7.32
CA GLY A 52 11.94 3.80 -6.69
C GLY A 52 12.09 4.03 -5.18
N GLU A 53 11.52 5.12 -4.67
CA GLU A 53 11.66 5.58 -3.29
C GLU A 53 11.02 4.62 -2.28
N GLY A 54 9.95 3.94 -2.68
CA GLY A 54 9.26 2.93 -1.87
C GLY A 54 8.31 3.50 -0.82
N CYS A 55 8.13 2.76 0.28
CA CYS A 55 7.35 3.18 1.44
C CYS A 55 8.08 2.88 2.74
N THR A 56 7.53 3.34 3.85
CA THR A 56 7.98 2.92 5.18
C THR A 56 7.04 1.85 5.74
N LYS A 57 7.38 1.31 6.91
CA LYS A 57 6.48 0.41 7.66
C LYS A 57 5.12 1.06 7.95
N LYS A 58 5.05 2.40 7.97
CA LYS A 58 3.80 3.13 8.20
C LYS A 58 2.74 2.77 7.17
N ALA A 59 3.10 2.56 5.90
CA ALA A 59 2.13 2.19 4.86
C ALA A 59 1.31 0.94 5.24
N MET A 60 1.98 -0.13 5.67
CA MET A 60 1.30 -1.37 6.05
C MET A 60 0.61 -1.24 7.42
N ASP A 61 1.21 -0.52 8.36
CA ASP A 61 0.64 -0.29 9.70
C ASP A 61 -0.68 0.48 9.63
N THR A 62 -0.72 1.59 8.88
CA THR A 62 -1.93 2.42 8.73
C THR A 62 -2.98 1.74 7.86
N ALA A 63 -2.57 1.03 6.80
CA ALA A 63 -3.49 0.20 6.01
C ALA A 63 -4.14 -0.89 6.87
N ALA A 64 -3.38 -1.53 7.78
CA ALA A 64 -3.92 -2.52 8.70
C ALA A 64 -4.86 -1.89 9.75
N GLU A 65 -4.47 -0.75 10.30
CA GLU A 65 -5.27 0.04 11.25
C GLU A 65 -6.60 0.50 10.67
N ASN A 66 -6.69 0.75 9.36
CA ASN A 66 -7.87 1.26 8.65
C ASN A 66 -8.63 0.21 7.81
N ASN A 67 -8.36 -1.09 8.02
CA ASN A 67 -9.03 -2.20 7.34
C ASN A 67 -8.80 -2.29 5.81
N HIS A 68 -7.67 -1.79 5.31
CA HIS A 68 -7.34 -1.83 3.89
C HIS A 68 -6.61 -3.13 3.51
N LEU A 69 -7.27 -4.28 3.71
CA LEU A 69 -6.68 -5.61 3.54
C LEU A 69 -5.97 -5.82 2.19
N GLN A 70 -6.53 -5.32 1.09
CA GLN A 70 -5.93 -5.49 -0.25
C GLN A 70 -4.59 -4.77 -0.36
N ILE A 71 -4.44 -3.63 0.30
CA ILE A 71 -3.17 -2.90 0.36
C ILE A 71 -2.19 -3.63 1.26
N VAL A 72 -2.64 -4.17 2.41
CA VAL A 72 -1.79 -4.97 3.30
C VAL A 72 -1.23 -6.19 2.57
N LYS A 73 -2.06 -6.91 1.79
CA LYS A 73 -1.62 -8.03 0.94
C LYS A 73 -0.59 -7.59 -0.10
N PHE A 74 -0.91 -6.55 -0.87
CA PHE A 74 -0.02 -6.03 -1.89
C PHE A 74 1.33 -5.60 -1.33
N LEU A 75 1.34 -4.82 -0.25
CA LEU A 75 2.58 -4.39 0.40
C LEU A 75 3.34 -5.58 1.01
N HIS A 76 2.67 -6.63 1.45
CA HIS A 76 3.32 -7.81 2.00
C HIS A 76 4.00 -8.66 0.92
N GLU A 77 3.39 -8.75 -0.26
CA GLU A 77 3.89 -9.54 -1.39
C GLU A 77 4.96 -8.79 -2.20
N SER A 78 4.77 -7.48 -2.38
CA SER A 78 5.58 -6.66 -3.31
C SER A 78 6.71 -5.88 -2.63
N ARG A 79 6.70 -5.74 -1.30
CA ARG A 79 7.66 -4.91 -0.54
C ARG A 79 8.31 -5.68 0.60
N ARG A 80 9.52 -5.24 1.01
CA ARG A 80 10.33 -5.93 2.04
C ARG A 80 10.31 -5.24 3.40
N GLU A 81 9.75 -4.05 3.47
CA GLU A 81 9.71 -3.21 4.67
C GLU A 81 8.85 -3.86 5.76
N GLY A 82 7.80 -4.57 5.36
CA GLY A 82 6.88 -5.27 6.24
C GLY A 82 6.06 -4.34 7.12
N CYS A 83 5.50 -4.88 8.20
CA CYS A 83 4.77 -4.13 9.21
C CYS A 83 5.53 -4.07 10.54
N ALA A 84 5.22 -3.08 11.37
CA ALA A 84 5.60 -3.09 12.77
C ALA A 84 4.76 -4.12 13.55
N LYS A 85 5.30 -4.56 14.71
CA LYS A 85 4.58 -5.46 15.62
C LYS A 85 3.20 -4.91 16.01
N LYS A 86 3.08 -3.59 16.10
CA LYS A 86 1.85 -2.85 16.48
C LYS A 86 0.74 -2.90 15.44
N ALA A 87 1.02 -3.25 14.17
CA ALA A 87 -0.01 -3.30 13.12
C ALA A 87 -1.14 -4.30 13.44
N MET A 88 -0.75 -5.47 13.97
CA MET A 88 -1.71 -6.51 14.35
C MET A 88 -2.54 -6.10 15.56
N ASP A 89 -1.89 -5.49 16.57
CA ASP A 89 -2.57 -5.01 17.78
C ASP A 89 -3.61 -3.94 17.42
N ARG A 90 -3.25 -2.98 16.55
CA ARG A 90 -4.17 -1.93 16.09
C ARG A 90 -5.33 -2.48 15.24
N ALA A 91 -5.04 -3.40 14.32
CA ALA A 91 -6.08 -4.10 13.57
C ALA A 91 -7.03 -4.87 14.50
N ALA A 92 -6.51 -5.48 15.57
CA ALA A 92 -7.32 -6.18 16.57
C ALA A 92 -8.17 -5.20 17.41
N THR A 93 -7.60 -4.09 17.88
CA THR A 93 -8.33 -3.04 18.61
C THR A 93 -9.49 -2.47 17.79
N ASN A 94 -9.30 -2.32 16.48
CA ASN A 94 -10.34 -1.80 15.57
C ASN A 94 -11.27 -2.89 15.00
N ASN A 95 -11.19 -4.13 15.50
CA ASN A 95 -12.01 -5.26 15.06
C ASN A 95 -11.86 -5.63 13.56
N HIS A 96 -10.68 -5.42 12.99
CA HIS A 96 -10.34 -5.74 11.59
C HIS A 96 -9.87 -7.20 11.46
N LEU A 97 -10.80 -8.13 11.70
CA LEU A 97 -10.50 -9.56 11.84
C LEU A 97 -9.78 -10.16 10.63
N ASP A 98 -10.13 -9.76 9.41
CA ASP A 98 -9.50 -10.32 8.19
C ASP A 98 -8.05 -9.87 8.03
N VAL A 99 -7.74 -8.64 8.45
CA VAL A 99 -6.36 -8.13 8.51
C VAL A 99 -5.58 -8.90 9.58
N VAL A 100 -6.15 -9.10 10.77
CA VAL A 100 -5.50 -9.86 11.84
C VAL A 100 -5.20 -11.30 11.40
N LYS A 101 -6.17 -11.99 10.79
CA LYS A 101 -5.98 -13.34 10.23
C LYS A 101 -4.85 -13.35 9.21
N PHE A 102 -4.84 -12.39 8.29
CA PHE A 102 -3.78 -12.31 7.28
C PHE A 102 -2.40 -12.10 7.91
N LEU A 103 -2.26 -11.13 8.81
CA LEU A 103 -0.98 -10.83 9.48
C LEU A 103 -0.52 -11.99 10.36
N HIS A 104 -1.44 -12.68 11.04
CA HIS A 104 -1.14 -13.85 11.87
C HIS A 104 -0.63 -15.03 11.03
N ASN A 105 -1.31 -15.34 9.93
CA ASN A 105 -0.95 -16.45 9.05
C ASN A 105 0.41 -16.23 8.36
N ASN A 106 0.74 -14.98 8.04
CA ASN A 106 1.99 -14.64 7.36
C ASN A 106 3.19 -14.40 8.29
N ARG A 107 2.97 -14.32 9.62
CA ARG A 107 4.07 -14.20 10.60
C ARG A 107 5.00 -15.42 10.63
N LYS A 108 4.48 -16.63 10.36
CA LYS A 108 5.28 -17.86 10.32
C LYS A 108 6.15 -18.01 9.07
N ARG A 109 5.91 -17.22 8.03
CA ARG A 109 6.71 -17.22 6.79
C ARG A 109 7.85 -16.20 6.77
N GLY A 110 7.91 -15.28 7.75
CA GLY A 110 8.91 -14.21 7.81
C GLY A 110 10.31 -14.61 8.32
N GLY A 111 10.59 -15.90 8.47
CA GLY A 111 11.88 -16.44 8.90
C GLY A 111 12.61 -17.17 7.78
N GLY A 112 13.07 -16.45 6.74
CA GLY A 112 14.09 -16.95 5.81
C GLY A 112 13.72 -16.91 4.32
N GLY A 113 14.48 -16.11 3.57
CA GLY A 113 14.63 -16.16 2.10
C GLY A 113 13.46 -15.54 1.33
N GLY A 114 13.63 -14.65 0.37
CA GLY A 114 14.73 -14.44 -0.55
C GLY A 114 14.13 -14.20 -1.94
N ALA A 115 14.48 -13.07 -2.53
CA ALA A 115 14.21 -12.64 -3.91
C ALA A 115 13.93 -13.75 -4.95
N GLN A 116 12.86 -13.58 -5.76
CA GLN A 116 12.84 -13.94 -7.19
C GLN A 116 12.07 -12.83 -7.92
N LYS A 117 12.74 -11.76 -8.37
CA LYS A 117 13.30 -11.53 -9.71
C LYS A 117 12.29 -11.70 -10.87
N GLN A 118 11.84 -10.54 -11.36
CA GLN A 118 11.66 -10.12 -12.75
C GLN A 118 11.57 -11.21 -13.82
N ARG A 119 10.47 -11.17 -14.57
CA ARG A 119 10.46 -11.25 -16.03
C ARG A 119 9.56 -10.14 -16.57
#